data_AF-A0A2R7K8N7-F1
#
_entry.id   AF-A0A2R7K8N7-F1
#
_cell.length_a   1.000
_cell.length_b   1.000
_cell.length_c   1.000
_cell.angle_alpha   90.00
_cell.angle_beta   90.00
_cell.angle_gamma   90.00
#
_symmetry.space_group_name_H-M   'P 1'
#
loop_
_entity.id
_entity.type
_entity.pdbx_description
1 polymer ?
#
loop_
_entity_poly.entity_id
_entity_poly.type
_entity_poly.pdbx_seq_one_letter_code
_entity_poly.pdbx_strand_id
1 'polypeptide(L)' 'MKAIFELNGKQFICSDSFVKHNWTFTPAISNWVECKNENEMNRLFSRLAENGFVMMPLDNYGFSQKFGCL' A
#
# COMPACT_ATOMS: atom_id res chain seq x y z
N MET A 1 -12.78 -18.20 7.85
CA MET A 1 -12.29 -17.57 9.10
C MET A 1 -11.69 -16.23 8.74
N LYS A 2 -11.88 -15.18 9.54
CA LYS A 2 -11.34 -13.83 9.28
C LYS A 2 -10.43 -13.39 10.41
N ALA A 3 -9.39 -12.63 10.09
CA ALA A 3 -8.54 -11.95 11.05
C ALA A 3 -8.84 -10.44 11.03
N ILE A 4 -8.62 -9.80 12.17
CA ILE A 4 -8.72 -8.34 12.34
C ILE A 4 -7.40 -7.87 12.91
N PHE A 5 -6.81 -6.85 12.30
CA PHE A 5 -5.57 -6.23 12.76
C PHE A 5 -5.65 -4.71 12.61
N GLU A 6 -4.71 -4.00 13.22
CA GLU A 6 -4.68 -2.54 13.20
C GLU A 6 -3.35 -2.04 12.62
N LEU A 7 -3.42 -1.06 11.72
CA LEU A 7 -2.27 -0.30 11.24
C LEU A 7 -2.53 1.18 11.48
N ASN A 8 -1.66 1.82 12.27
CA ASN A 8 -1.71 3.26 12.55
C ASN A 8 -3.11 3.74 13.01
N GLY A 9 -3.75 3.03 13.94
CA GLY A 9 -5.08 3.37 14.45
C GLY A 9 -6.26 3.01 13.54
N LYS A 10 -6.02 2.39 12.38
CA LYS A 10 -7.07 1.94 11.45
C LYS A 10 -7.20 0.43 11.47
N GLN A 11 -8.43 -0.06 11.61
CA GLN A 11 -8.72 -1.49 11.57
C GLN A 11 -8.80 -2.02 10.14
N PHE A 12 -8.21 -3.19 9.92
CA PHE A 12 -8.23 -3.95 8.69
C PHE A 12 -8.78 -5.35 8.95
N ILE A 13 -9.49 -5.88 7.96
CA ILE A 13 -10.02 -7.26 7.99
C ILE A 13 -9.43 -7.99 6.79
N CYS A 14 -8.96 -9.21 7.02
CA CYS A 14 -8.53 -10.10 5.95
C CYS A 14 -9.02 -11.52 6.19
N SER A 15 -9.05 -12.31 5.12
CA SER A 15 -9.37 -13.74 5.16
C SER A 15 -8.76 -14.43 3.95
N ASP A 16 -8.26 -15.64 4.14
CA ASP A 16 -7.89 -16.51 3.04
C ASP A 16 -9.13 -17.10 2.38
N SER A 17 -9.23 -16.96 1.07
CA SER A 17 -10.28 -17.62 0.29
C SER A 17 -9.74 -18.92 -0.31
N PHE A 18 -10.38 -20.04 0.03
CA PHE A 18 -10.09 -21.33 -0.60
C PHE A 18 -10.64 -21.40 -2.03
N VAL A 19 -11.59 -20.52 -2.38
CA VAL A 19 -12.17 -20.42 -3.72
C VAL A 19 -11.29 -19.52 -4.59
N LYS A 20 -10.95 -19.99 -5.78
CA LYS A 20 -10.25 -19.17 -6.79
C LYS A 20 -11.27 -18.34 -7.57
N HIS A 21 -10.93 -17.06 -7.75
CA HIS A 21 -11.76 -16.10 -8.47
C HIS A 21 -10.98 -15.53 -9.65
N ASN A 22 -11.69 -14.98 -10.63
CA ASN A 22 -11.08 -14.35 -11.81
C ASN A 22 -10.68 -12.88 -11.58
N TRP A 23 -10.91 -12.34 -10.38
CA TRP A 23 -10.53 -11.00 -9.97
C TRP A 23 -9.39 -11.03 -8.96
N THR A 24 -8.66 -9.91 -8.91
CA THR A 24 -7.54 -9.68 -8.00
C THR A 24 -7.58 -8.25 -7.49
N PHE A 25 -6.62 -7.87 -6.64
CA PHE A 25 -6.45 -6.49 -6.20
C PHE A 25 -6.22 -5.55 -7.39
N THR A 26 -6.80 -4.36 -7.33
CA THR A 26 -6.66 -3.34 -8.38
C THR A 26 -6.38 -1.97 -7.75
N PRO A 27 -5.77 -1.04 -8.49
CA PRO A 27 -5.51 0.32 -8.00
C PRO A 27 -6.80 1.12 -7.66
N ALA A 28 -7.96 0.68 -8.13
CA ALA A 28 -9.25 1.31 -7.86
C ALA A 28 -9.62 1.29 -6.36
N ILE A 29 -9.07 0.34 -5.60
CA ILE A 29 -9.17 0.31 -4.13
C ILE A 29 -7.75 0.18 -3.59
N SER A 30 -7.25 1.25 -2.99
CA SER A 30 -5.88 1.35 -2.47
C SER A 30 -5.86 1.92 -1.05
N ASN A 31 -4.71 1.80 -0.38
CA ASN A 31 -4.49 2.35 0.95
C ASN A 31 -3.63 3.60 0.84
N TRP A 32 -4.18 4.75 1.23
CA TRP A 32 -3.43 6.00 1.32
C TRP A 32 -2.68 6.10 2.65
N VAL A 33 -1.37 6.34 2.59
CA VAL A 33 -0.48 6.44 3.76
C VAL A 33 0.24 7.78 3.76
N GLU A 34 -0.15 8.65 4.70
CA GLU A 34 0.57 9.89 4.99
C GLU A 34 1.84 9.56 5.79
N CYS A 35 3.01 9.83 5.19
CA CYS A 35 4.31 9.61 5.84
C CYS A 35 4.74 10.88 6.59
N LYS A 36 5.33 10.72 7.77
CA LYS A 36 5.77 11.84 8.62
C LYS A 36 7.00 12.56 8.08
N ASN A 37 7.83 11.84 7.33
CA ASN A 37 9.06 12.35 6.74
C ASN A 37 9.56 11.43 5.61
N GLU A 38 10.57 11.90 4.89
CA GLU A 38 11.16 11.20 3.74
C GLU A 38 11.81 9.86 4.12
N ASN A 39 12.39 9.73 5.32
CA ASN A 39 12.98 8.46 5.76
C ASN A 39 11.93 7.37 5.93
N GLU A 40 10.77 7.70 6.52
CA GLU A 40 9.64 6.79 6.62
C GLU A 40 9.12 6.41 5.24
N MET A 41 8.98 7.40 4.35
CA MET A 41 8.51 7.20 2.98
C MET A 41 9.42 6.25 2.20
N ASN A 42 10.73 6.49 2.21
CA ASN A 42 11.72 5.64 1.54
C ASN A 42 11.69 4.21 2.09
N ARG A 43 11.63 4.04 3.41
CA ARG A 43 11.59 2.72 4.06
C ARG A 43 10.33 1.94 3.71
N LEU A 44 9.16 2.59 3.76
CA LEU A 44 7.89 1.93 3.45
C LEU A 44 7.81 1.58 1.97
N PHE A 45 8.14 2.54 1.09
CA PHE A 45 8.09 2.34 -0.36
C PHE A 45 9.04 1.22 -0.80
N SER A 46 10.29 1.22 -0.34
CA SER A 46 11.26 0.18 -0.73
C SER A 46 10.83 -1.22 -0.27
N ARG A 47 10.21 -1.33 0.91
CA ARG A 47 9.75 -2.62 1.45
C ARG A 47 8.49 -3.14 0.78
N LEU A 48 7.55 -2.25 0.44
CA LEU A 48 6.34 -2.63 -0.27
C LEU A 48 6.62 -2.90 -1.76
N ALA A 49 7.65 -2.27 -2.35
CA ALA A 49 8.10 -2.53 -3.70
C ALA A 49 8.83 -3.87 -3.85
N GLU A 50 9.32 -4.45 -2.74
CA GLU A 50 10.01 -5.75 -2.74
C GLU A 50 9.04 -6.85 -3.19
N ASN A 51 9.24 -7.36 -4.41
CA ASN A 51 8.31 -8.26 -5.12
C ASN A 51 6.93 -7.66 -5.45
N GLY A 52 6.79 -6.33 -5.38
CA GLY A 52 5.62 -5.58 -5.81
C GLY A 52 5.72 -5.07 -7.25
N PHE A 53 4.80 -4.19 -7.66
CA PHE A 53 4.78 -3.61 -9.00
C PHE A 53 4.73 -2.08 -8.95
N VAL A 54 5.86 -1.40 -9.14
CA VAL A 54 5.89 0.06 -9.10
C VAL A 54 5.07 0.64 -10.27
N MET A 55 3.89 1.20 -9.96
CA MET A 55 3.05 1.91 -10.92
C MET A 55 3.48 3.36 -11.10
N MET A 56 3.82 4.02 -9.99
CA MET A 56 4.34 5.39 -9.97
C MET A 56 5.59 5.41 -9.09
N PRO A 57 6.78 5.61 -9.66
CA PRO A 57 8.01 5.72 -8.89
C PRO A 57 7.92 6.80 -7.80
N LEU A 58 8.71 6.66 -6.74
CA LEU A 58 8.72 7.65 -5.68
C LEU A 58 9.42 8.93 -6.15
N ASP A 59 8.65 9.98 -6.41
CA ASP A 59 9.16 11.26 -6.92
C ASP A 59 8.27 12.45 -6.54
N ASN A 60 8.73 13.67 -6.81
CA ASN A 60 7.94 14.89 -6.67
C ASN A 60 7.09 15.13 -7.93
N TYR A 61 5.79 14.84 -7.81
CA TYR A 61 4.80 15.06 -8.87
C TYR A 61 4.10 16.43 -8.82
N GLY A 62 4.61 17.37 -8.01
CA GLY A 62 4.14 18.76 -7.95
C GLY A 62 2.99 19.03 -6.96
N PHE A 63 2.43 18.02 -6.32
CA PHE A 63 1.33 18.15 -5.34
C PHE A 63 1.70 17.80 -3.90
N SER A 64 2.89 17.25 -3.68
CA SER A 64 3.46 16.93 -2.37
C SER A 64 4.99 17.02 -2.45
N GLN A 65 5.70 16.85 -1.32
CA GLN A 65 7.16 16.75 -1.35
C GLN A 65 7.63 15.56 -2.21
N LYS A 66 7.00 14.39 -2.01
CA LYS A 66 7.13 13.18 -2.82
C LYS A 66 5.85 12.35 -2.74
N PHE A 67 5.60 11.55 -3.76
CA PHE A 67 4.52 10.57 -3.83
C PHE A 67 4.98 9.37 -4.65
N GLY A 68 4.41 8.19 -4.39
CA GLY A 68 4.66 6.99 -5.16
C GLY A 68 3.53 5.99 -4.99
N CYS A 69 3.40 5.06 -5.93
CA CYS A 69 2.37 4.03 -5.96
C CYS A 69 2.95 2.69 -6.45
N LEU A 70 2.44 1.60 -5.87
CA LEU A 70 2.89 0.21 -6.02
C LEU A 70 1.72 -0.70 -6.36
#